data_AF-A0A2T5JFE8-F1
#
_entry.id   AF-A0A2T5JFE8-F1
#
_cell.length_a   1.000
_cell.length_b   1.000
_cell.length_c   1.000
_cell.angle_alpha   90.00
_cell.angle_beta   90.00
_cell.angle_gamma   90.00
#
_symmetry.space_group_name_H-M   'P 1'
#
loop_
_entity.id
_entity.type
_entity.pdbx_description
1 polymer ?
#
loop_
_entity_poly.entity_id
_entity_poly.type
_entity_poly.pdbx_seq_one_letter_code
_entity_poly.pdbx_strand_id
1 'polypeptide(L)'
;MKKVGILLSLIFIATLRSFSQTQPSQALLDWQKCTGDCFWKMLEDESSAYDTADAASMECLNTEMEGLMSLPGPYDENGESVPLSNDDLKKYSDIIKAYMDCQTAVSAALQAALIPFQQAEQLCEQNCGTKPAS
;
A
#
# COMPACT_ATOMS: atom_id res chain seq x y z
N MET A 1 -29.27 34.83 49.31
CA MET A 1 -28.56 34.05 48.27
C MET A 1 -29.40 32.82 47.90
N LYS A 2 -29.31 32.35 46.64
CA LYS A 2 -29.93 31.14 46.04
C LYS A 2 -31.38 31.25 45.49
N LYS A 3 -31.61 32.06 44.45
CA LYS A 3 -32.74 31.88 43.50
C LYS A 3 -32.40 32.25 42.04
N VAL A 4 -31.14 32.09 41.62
CA VAL A 4 -30.70 32.42 40.24
C VAL A 4 -30.32 31.17 39.42
N GLY A 5 -30.33 29.99 40.03
CA GLY A 5 -29.80 28.76 39.42
C GLY A 5 -30.75 27.94 38.53
N ILE A 6 -32.00 28.36 38.33
CA ILE A 6 -33.00 27.52 37.60
C ILE A 6 -33.31 28.07 36.19
N LEU A 7 -33.09 29.36 35.93
CA LEU A 7 -33.37 29.95 34.61
C LEU A 7 -32.31 29.64 33.54
N LEU A 8 -31.08 29.32 33.94
CA LEU A 8 -30.00 28.97 32.99
C LEU A 8 -30.09 27.53 32.46
N SER A 9 -30.78 26.63 33.17
CA SER A 9 -30.93 25.23 32.75
C SER A 9 -32.06 25.01 31.74
N LEU A 10 -33.05 25.92 31.68
CA LEU A 10 -34.17 25.81 30.74
C LEU A 10 -33.85 26.38 29.35
N ILE A 11 -32.87 27.30 29.25
CA ILE A 11 -32.43 27.85 27.95
C ILE A 11 -31.59 26.80 27.19
N PHE A 12 -30.87 25.93 27.90
CA PHE A 12 -30.06 24.87 27.26
C PHE A 12 -30.88 23.73 26.64
N ILE A 13 -32.13 23.52 27.09
CA ILE A 13 -32.99 22.47 26.55
C ILE A 13 -33.81 22.98 25.34
N ALA A 14 -34.08 24.29 25.28
CA ALA A 14 -34.83 24.89 24.17
C ALA A 14 -34.00 25.10 22.90
N THR A 15 -32.67 25.27 23.01
CA THR A 15 -31.78 25.42 21.84
C THR A 15 -31.31 24.10 21.24
N LEU A 16 -31.44 22.98 21.96
CA LEU A 16 -31.09 21.65 21.43
C LEU A 16 -32.14 21.08 20.46
N ARG A 17 -33.34 21.68 20.37
CA ARG A 17 -34.36 21.27 19.38
C ARG A 17 -34.09 21.75 17.95
N SER A 18 -33.01 22.50 17.73
CA SER A 18 -32.64 22.96 16.38
C SER A 18 -31.53 22.14 15.72
N PHE A 19 -30.94 21.18 16.43
CA PHE A 19 -30.32 20.05 15.75
C PHE A 19 -31.44 19.08 15.37
N SER A 20 -32.21 19.46 14.34
CA SER A 20 -32.87 18.44 13.52
C SER A 20 -31.76 17.47 13.13
N GLN A 21 -31.74 16.31 13.78
CA GLN A 21 -31.03 15.15 13.31
C GLN A 21 -31.66 14.83 11.96
N THR A 22 -31.12 15.40 10.88
CA THR A 22 -31.38 14.92 9.53
C THR A 22 -30.79 13.52 9.53
N GLN A 23 -31.63 12.53 9.87
CA GLN A 23 -31.27 11.14 9.76
C GLN A 23 -30.91 10.94 8.28
N PRO A 24 -29.69 10.49 7.98
CA PRO A 24 -29.28 10.28 6.59
C PRO A 24 -30.30 9.36 5.92
N SER A 25 -30.69 9.69 4.69
CA SER A 25 -31.61 8.85 3.94
C SER A 25 -31.03 7.43 3.81
N GLN A 26 -31.88 6.41 3.76
CA GLN A 26 -31.43 5.02 3.59
C GLN A 26 -30.56 4.88 2.34
N ALA A 27 -30.91 5.59 1.26
CA ALA A 27 -30.11 5.65 0.04
C ALA A 27 -28.69 6.21 0.27
N LEU A 28 -28.54 7.22 1.13
CA LEU A 28 -27.23 7.77 1.48
C LEU A 28 -26.40 6.77 2.30
N LEU A 29 -27.03 6.06 3.24
CA LEU A 29 -26.37 5.01 4.03
C LEU A 29 -25.93 3.83 3.17
N ASP A 30 -26.77 3.39 2.23
CA ASP A 30 -26.46 2.29 1.31
C ASP A 30 -25.32 2.68 0.35
N TRP A 31 -25.32 3.93 -0.15
CA TRP A 31 -24.23 4.47 -0.96
C TRP A 31 -22.91 4.56 -0.16
N GLN A 32 -22.96 5.04 1.09
CA GLN A 32 -21.78 5.11 1.97
C GLN A 32 -21.22 3.73 2.28
N LYS A 33 -22.09 2.74 2.49
CA LYS A 33 -21.67 1.36 2.70
C LYS A 33 -21.01 0.79 1.45
N CYS A 34 -21.63 0.94 0.28
CA CYS A 34 -21.08 0.46 -0.99
C CYS A 34 -19.69 1.05 -1.27
N THR A 35 -19.56 2.38 -1.19
CA THR A 35 -18.30 3.07 -1.43
C THR A 35 -17.23 2.74 -0.37
N GLY A 36 -17.62 2.53 0.88
CA GLY A 36 -16.74 2.08 1.95
C GLY A 36 -16.22 0.66 1.72
N ASP A 37 -17.09 -0.29 1.41
CA ASP A 37 -16.72 -1.69 1.13
C ASP A 37 -15.78 -1.77 -0.08
N CYS A 38 -16.06 -0.98 -1.11
CA CYS A 38 -15.22 -0.78 -2.29
C CYS A 38 -13.82 -0.27 -1.94
N PHE A 39 -13.74 0.79 -1.14
CA PHE A 39 -12.48 1.38 -0.71
C PHE A 39 -11.60 0.39 0.05
N TRP A 40 -12.19 -0.38 0.98
CA TRP A 40 -11.43 -1.39 1.73
C TRP A 40 -10.90 -2.52 0.84
N LYS A 41 -11.70 -2.99 -0.12
CA LYS A 41 -11.27 -4.03 -1.06
C LYS A 41 -10.10 -3.54 -1.92
N MET A 42 -10.15 -2.29 -2.38
CA MET A 42 -9.06 -1.67 -3.14
C MET A 42 -7.76 -1.61 -2.34
N LEU A 43 -7.80 -1.16 -1.08
CA LEU A 43 -6.61 -1.12 -0.23
C LEU A 43 -6.01 -2.53 0.00
N GLU A 44 -6.86 -3.55 0.15
CA GLU A 44 -6.41 -4.93 0.29
C GLU A 44 -5.73 -5.43 -0.99
N ASP A 45 -6.30 -5.16 -2.16
CA ASP A 45 -5.73 -5.57 -3.45
C ASP A 45 -4.41 -4.85 -3.74
N GLU A 46 -4.32 -3.56 -3.41
CA GLU A 46 -3.08 -2.79 -3.52
C GLU A 46 -2.00 -3.37 -2.59
N SER A 47 -2.31 -3.59 -1.31
CA SER A 47 -1.36 -4.18 -0.35
C SER A 47 -0.88 -5.55 -0.82
N SER A 48 -1.79 -6.41 -1.28
CA SER A 48 -1.44 -7.76 -1.75
C SER A 48 -0.53 -7.72 -2.99
N ALA A 49 -0.69 -6.73 -3.87
CA ALA A 49 0.19 -6.54 -5.03
C ALA A 49 1.61 -6.16 -4.60
N TYR A 50 1.74 -5.25 -3.63
CA TYR A 50 3.03 -4.88 -3.06
C TYR A 50 3.70 -6.02 -2.29
N ASP A 51 2.95 -6.78 -1.50
CA ASP A 51 3.47 -7.96 -0.78
C ASP A 51 4.03 -9.01 -1.74
N THR A 52 3.35 -9.23 -2.87
CA THR A 52 3.80 -10.15 -3.92
C THR A 52 5.10 -9.68 -4.57
N ALA A 53 5.20 -8.37 -4.84
CA ALA A 53 6.40 -7.78 -5.42
C ALA A 53 7.59 -7.81 -4.44
N ASP A 54 7.35 -7.56 -3.16
CA ASP A 54 8.38 -7.63 -2.11
C ASP A 54 8.91 -9.06 -1.93
N ALA A 55 8.00 -10.05 -1.90
CA ALA A 55 8.39 -11.46 -1.87
C ALA A 55 9.27 -11.85 -3.07
N ALA A 56 8.89 -11.42 -4.28
CA ALA A 56 9.67 -11.67 -5.49
C ALA A 56 11.03 -10.95 -5.46
N SER A 57 11.09 -9.72 -4.93
CA SER A 57 12.34 -8.97 -4.74
C SER A 57 13.30 -9.68 -3.78
N MET A 58 12.78 -10.22 -2.67
CA MET A 58 13.57 -10.99 -1.71
C MET A 58 14.09 -12.30 -2.32
N GLU A 59 13.28 -12.99 -3.14
CA GLU A 59 13.71 -14.20 -3.85
C GLU A 59 14.82 -13.89 -4.87
N CYS A 60 14.68 -12.81 -5.64
CA CYS A 60 15.72 -12.31 -6.54
C CYS A 60 17.03 -12.04 -5.79
N LEU A 61 16.96 -11.32 -4.68
CA LEU A 61 18.14 -10.97 -3.89
C LEU A 61 18.81 -12.21 -3.30
N ASN A 62 18.03 -13.12 -2.70
CA ASN A 62 18.58 -14.33 -2.07
C ASN A 62 19.28 -15.24 -3.07
N THR A 63 18.72 -15.40 -4.27
CA THR A 63 19.30 -16.25 -5.32
C THR A 63 20.69 -15.77 -5.73
N GLU A 64 20.86 -14.46 -5.88
CA GLU A 64 22.11 -13.88 -6.39
C GLU A 64 23.12 -13.57 -5.26
N MET A 65 22.65 -13.36 -4.03
CA MET A 65 23.51 -13.09 -2.87
C MET A 65 24.46 -14.23 -2.53
N GLU A 66 24.02 -15.49 -2.65
CA GLU A 66 24.89 -16.65 -2.41
C GLU A 66 26.04 -16.67 -3.43
N GLY A 67 25.74 -16.37 -4.69
CA GLY A 67 26.72 -16.21 -5.76
C GLY A 67 27.75 -15.13 -5.42
N LEU A 68 27.30 -13.93 -5.02
CA LEU A 68 28.20 -12.83 -4.66
C LEU A 68 29.10 -13.15 -3.46
N MET A 69 28.55 -13.78 -2.41
CA MET A 69 29.31 -14.13 -1.20
C MET A 69 30.33 -15.24 -1.44
N SER A 70 30.13 -16.06 -2.48
CA SER A 70 31.08 -17.12 -2.86
C SER A 70 32.29 -16.62 -3.65
N LEU A 71 32.25 -15.37 -4.16
CA LEU A 71 33.32 -14.81 -4.97
C LEU A 71 34.44 -14.20 -4.10
N PRO A 72 35.69 -14.29 -4.55
CA PRO A 72 36.82 -13.71 -3.82
C PRO A 72 36.66 -12.19 -3.75
N GLY A 73 36.82 -11.64 -2.55
CA GLY A 73 36.85 -10.20 -2.35
C GLY A 73 38.16 -9.57 -2.87
N PRO A 74 38.20 -8.24 -3.04
CA PRO A 74 39.39 -7.52 -3.51
C PRO A 74 40.47 -7.36 -2.43
N TYR A 75 40.30 -7.99 -1.27
CA TYR A 75 41.24 -7.96 -0.16
C TYR A 75 41.41 -9.36 0.43
N ASP A 76 42.62 -9.68 0.87
CA ASP A 76 42.91 -10.92 1.57
C ASP A 76 42.58 -10.84 3.07
N GLU A 77 42.91 -11.91 3.80
CA GLU A 77 42.69 -12.00 5.26
C GLU A 77 43.51 -10.98 6.09
N ASN A 78 44.54 -10.37 5.50
CA ASN A 78 45.39 -9.35 6.12
C ASN A 78 44.96 -7.93 5.73
N GLY A 79 43.95 -7.79 4.87
CA GLY A 79 43.46 -6.52 4.35
C GLY A 79 44.32 -5.94 3.22
N GLU A 80 45.22 -6.74 2.62
CA GLU A 80 45.99 -6.32 1.46
C GLU A 80 45.16 -6.44 0.19
N SER A 81 45.30 -5.47 -0.71
CA SER A 81 44.55 -5.44 -1.96
C SER A 81 45.02 -6.56 -2.89
N VAL A 82 44.09 -7.44 -3.29
CA VAL A 82 44.33 -8.53 -4.24
C VAL A 82 43.55 -8.23 -5.52
N PRO A 83 44.22 -8.06 -6.67
CA PRO A 83 43.52 -7.83 -7.92
C PRO A 83 42.71 -9.06 -8.33
N LEU A 84 41.44 -8.85 -8.62
CA LEU A 84 40.53 -9.88 -9.11
C LEU A 84 40.93 -10.32 -10.52
N SER A 85 40.77 -11.60 -10.82
CA SER A 85 40.99 -12.11 -12.17
C SER A 85 39.90 -11.64 -13.14
N ASN A 86 40.17 -11.66 -14.45
CA ASN A 86 39.15 -11.37 -15.45
C ASN A 86 37.95 -12.33 -15.36
N ASP A 87 38.18 -13.57 -14.97
CA ASP A 87 37.11 -14.56 -14.78
C ASP A 87 36.25 -14.23 -13.56
N ASP A 88 36.84 -13.73 -12.47
CA ASP A 88 36.08 -13.29 -11.29
C ASP A 88 35.28 -12.03 -11.58
N LEU A 89 35.88 -11.05 -12.27
CA LEU A 89 35.18 -9.84 -12.71
C LEU A 89 33.99 -10.16 -13.63
N LYS A 90 34.15 -11.16 -14.51
CA LYS A 90 33.06 -11.63 -15.35
C LYS A 90 31.93 -12.25 -14.53
N LYS A 91 32.24 -13.12 -13.56
CA LYS A 91 31.23 -13.71 -12.66
C LYS A 91 30.49 -12.64 -11.87
N TYR A 92 31.19 -11.65 -11.33
CA TYR A 92 30.56 -10.48 -10.69
C TYR A 92 29.61 -9.77 -11.64
N SER A 93 30.04 -9.50 -12.87
CA SER A 93 29.20 -8.84 -13.89
C SER A 93 27.96 -9.67 -14.25
N ASP A 94 28.10 -10.99 -14.37
CA ASP A 94 26.99 -11.89 -14.73
C ASP A 94 25.94 -11.92 -13.61
N ILE A 95 26.37 -11.98 -12.35
CA ILE A 95 25.47 -11.95 -11.17
C ILE A 95 24.77 -10.59 -11.05
N ILE A 96 25.50 -9.49 -11.22
CA ILE A 96 24.90 -8.14 -11.23
C ILE A 96 23.86 -8.03 -12.32
N LYS A 97 24.13 -8.58 -13.51
CA LYS A 97 23.16 -8.58 -14.61
C LYS A 97 21.93 -9.42 -14.28
N ALA A 98 22.10 -10.63 -13.77
CA ALA A 98 20.99 -11.48 -13.35
C ALA A 98 20.10 -10.79 -12.32
N TYR A 99 20.70 -10.13 -11.32
CA TYR A 99 19.98 -9.34 -10.33
C TYR A 99 19.19 -8.18 -10.96
N MET A 100 19.79 -7.42 -11.88
CA MET A 100 19.12 -6.32 -12.58
C MET A 100 17.96 -6.79 -13.47
N ASP A 101 18.12 -7.91 -14.16
CA ASP A 101 17.07 -8.54 -14.97
C ASP A 101 15.91 -9.00 -14.06
N CYS A 102 16.23 -9.56 -12.89
CA CYS A 102 15.25 -9.97 -11.89
C CYS A 102 14.45 -8.78 -11.31
N GLN A 103 15.14 -7.69 -10.94
CA GLN A 103 14.48 -6.45 -10.49
C GLN A 103 13.54 -5.86 -11.55
N THR A 104 13.92 -5.96 -12.82
CA THR A 104 13.06 -5.56 -13.94
C THR A 104 11.78 -6.41 -13.98
N ALA A 105 11.91 -7.73 -13.78
CA ALA A 105 10.77 -8.65 -13.74
C ALA A 105 9.85 -8.38 -12.53
N VAL A 106 10.41 -8.08 -11.35
CA VAL A 106 9.63 -7.70 -10.15
C VAL A 106 8.81 -6.44 -10.40
N SER A 107 9.41 -5.41 -11.00
CA SER A 107 8.71 -4.18 -11.36
C SER A 107 7.57 -4.43 -12.34
N ALA A 108 7.79 -5.28 -13.36
CA ALA A 108 6.75 -5.67 -14.31
C ALA A 108 5.61 -6.47 -13.63
N ALA A 109 5.95 -7.37 -12.70
CA ALA A 109 4.96 -8.13 -11.93
C ALA A 109 4.12 -7.22 -11.03
N LEU A 110 4.73 -6.24 -10.36
CA LEU A 110 4.02 -5.23 -9.57
C LEU A 110 3.05 -4.43 -10.44
N GLN A 111 3.52 -3.94 -11.60
CA GLN A 111 2.66 -3.20 -12.53
C GLN A 111 1.48 -4.05 -12.99
N ALA A 112 1.71 -5.33 -13.30
CA ALA A 112 0.64 -6.25 -13.67
C ALA A 112 -0.35 -6.50 -12.52
N ALA A 113 0.14 -6.63 -11.28
CA ALA A 113 -0.68 -6.84 -10.09
C ALA A 113 -1.51 -5.60 -9.69
N LEU A 114 -1.08 -4.39 -10.09
CA LEU A 114 -1.83 -3.14 -9.89
C LEU A 114 -2.93 -2.92 -10.95
N ILE A 115 -2.95 -3.66 -12.06
CA ILE A 115 -4.01 -3.52 -13.08
C ILE A 115 -5.40 -3.88 -12.51
N PRO A 116 -5.58 -5.02 -11.79
CA PRO A 116 -6.83 -5.33 -11.11
C PRO A 116 -7.32 -4.24 -10.15
N PHE A 117 -6.40 -3.58 -9.43
CA PHE A 117 -6.73 -2.47 -8.54
C PHE A 117 -7.35 -1.29 -9.32
N GLN A 118 -6.71 -0.87 -10.42
CA GLN A 118 -7.20 0.22 -11.27
C GLN A 118 -8.56 -0.11 -11.91
N GLN A 119 -8.79 -1.37 -12.24
CA GLN A 119 -10.07 -1.84 -12.77
C GLN A 119 -11.15 -1.90 -11.68
N ALA A 120 -10.80 -2.32 -10.47
CA ALA A 120 -11.70 -2.37 -9.33
C ALA A 120 -12.18 -0.97 -8.91
N GLU A 121 -11.31 0.03 -8.95
CA GLU A 121 -11.67 1.44 -8.72
C GLU A 121 -12.76 1.91 -9.68
N GLN A 122 -12.57 1.70 -10.98
CA GLN A 122 -13.56 2.07 -12.00
C GLN A 122 -14.88 1.31 -11.83
N LEU A 123 -14.84 0.02 -11.49
CA LEU A 123 -16.04 -0.78 -11.25
C LEU A 123 -16.79 -0.33 -10.00
N CYS A 124 -16.08 0.12 -8.97
CA CYS A 124 -16.69 0.64 -7.75
C CYS A 124 -17.46 1.95 -7.99
N GLU A 125 -16.89 2.86 -8.77
CA GLU A 125 -17.60 4.08 -9.17
C GLU A 125 -18.86 3.79 -9.99
N GLN A 126 -18.79 2.80 -10.89
CA GLN A 126 -19.94 2.38 -11.69
C GLN A 126 -21.03 1.68 -10.86
N ASN A 127 -20.64 0.80 -9.93
CA ASN A 127 -21.58 -0.03 -9.17
C ASN A 127 -22.26 0.72 -8.03
N CYS A 128 -21.54 1.60 -7.33
CA CYS A 128 -22.13 2.38 -6.24
C CYS A 128 -22.92 3.58 -6.74
N GLY A 129 -22.68 4.01 -7.99
CA GLY A 129 -23.35 5.16 -8.59
C GLY A 129 -23.01 6.48 -7.90
N THR A 130 -23.77 7.52 -8.21
CA THR A 130 -23.52 8.86 -7.68
C THR A 130 -24.11 9.03 -6.28
N LYS A 131 -23.47 9.87 -5.47
CA LYS A 131 -23.95 10.21 -4.13
C LYS A 131 -25.39 10.77 -4.21
N PRO A 132 -26.37 10.14 -3.53
CA PRO A 132 -27.74 10.65 -3.52
C PRO A 132 -27.83 11.98 -2.77
N ALA A 133 -28.78 12.82 -3.18
CA ALA A 133 -29.08 14.05 -2.46
C ALA A 133 -29.58 13.75 -1.04
N SER A 134 -29.11 14.55 -0.08
CA SER A 134 -29.45 14.47 1.35
C SER A 134 -30.89 14.83 1.64
#